data_AF-A0A353Q5E6-F1
#
_entry.id   AF-A0A353Q5E6-F1
#
_cell.length_a   1.000
_cell.length_b   1.000
_cell.length_c   1.000
_cell.angle_alpha   90.00
_cell.angle_beta   90.00
_cell.angle_gamma   90.00
#
_symmetry.space_group_name_H-M   'P 1'
#
loop_
_entity.id
_entity.type
_entity.pdbx_description
1 polymer ?
#
loop_
_entity_poly.entity_id
_entity_poly.type
_entity_poly.pdbx_seq_one_letter_code
_entity_poly.pdbx_strand_id
1 'polypeptide(L)'
;MQKESKNRVHYPEYWKKKKLAPMLLKQLEETVNSEPVVIDEHGEYREGVFLHRCYIVVVKMMDGLWLLQISGSVSVLLQTMKEIRYKYIPDDCLMAQLFPSRKDMQDEFNVSLYQIPGSNQSTDNDKSNAICRN
;
A
#
# COMPACT_ATOMS: atom_id res chain seq x y z
N MET A 1 25.37 -21.40 0.61
CA MET A 1 24.65 -21.20 -0.68
C MET A 1 23.17 -21.10 -0.36
N GLN A 2 22.66 -19.89 -0.13
CA GLN A 2 21.23 -19.69 0.14
C GLN A 2 20.47 -19.81 -1.18
N LYS A 3 19.49 -20.71 -1.23
CA LYS A 3 18.58 -20.85 -2.38
C LYS A 3 17.75 -19.57 -2.46
N GLU A 4 18.04 -18.71 -3.44
CA GLU A 4 17.09 -17.70 -3.90
C GLU A 4 15.83 -18.43 -4.38
N SER A 5 14.84 -18.56 -3.50
CA SER A 5 13.48 -18.83 -3.95
C SER A 5 13.10 -17.65 -4.82
N LYS A 6 13.12 -17.83 -6.14
CA LYS A 6 12.61 -16.82 -7.08
C LYS A 6 11.18 -16.48 -6.63
N ASN A 7 11.03 -15.36 -5.94
CA ASN A 7 9.72 -14.88 -5.57
C ASN A 7 8.97 -14.70 -6.90
N ARG A 8 7.85 -15.41 -7.06
CA ARG A 8 7.05 -15.37 -8.29
C ARG A 8 5.89 -14.42 -8.05
N VAL A 9 5.60 -13.58 -9.03
CA VAL A 9 4.40 -12.74 -9.03
C VAL A 9 3.17 -13.64 -8.89
N HIS A 10 2.38 -13.40 -7.85
CA HIS A 10 1.12 -14.10 -7.66
C HIS A 10 0.04 -13.45 -8.53
N TYR A 11 -0.52 -14.21 -9.46
CA TYR A 11 -1.59 -13.76 -10.35
C TYR A 11 -2.96 -14.27 -9.86
N PRO A 12 -3.87 -13.38 -9.40
CA PRO A 12 -5.25 -13.74 -9.13
C PRO A 12 -5.95 -14.30 -10.37
N GLU A 13 -7.01 -15.09 -10.18
CA GLU A 13 -7.73 -15.79 -11.27
C GLU A 13 -8.16 -14.85 -12.40
N TYR A 14 -8.61 -13.64 -12.06
CA TYR A 14 -9.00 -12.60 -13.00
C TYR A 14 -7.88 -12.21 -13.98
N TRP A 15 -6.62 -12.23 -13.53
CA TRP A 15 -5.46 -11.74 -14.28
C TRP A 15 -4.75 -12.83 -15.08
N LYS A 16 -4.95 -14.12 -14.74
CA LYS A 16 -4.27 -15.24 -15.41
C LYS A 16 -4.49 -15.30 -16.93
N LYS A 17 -5.68 -14.85 -17.39
CA LYS A 17 -6.06 -14.87 -18.81
C LYS A 17 -5.95 -13.51 -19.50
N LYS A 18 -5.56 -12.46 -18.76
CA LYS A 18 -5.48 -11.10 -19.29
C LYS A 18 -4.06 -10.78 -19.77
N LYS A 19 -3.98 -10.07 -20.90
CA LYS A 19 -2.71 -9.53 -21.38
C LYS A 19 -2.39 -8.26 -20.61
N LEU A 20 -1.43 -8.35 -19.70
CA LEU A 20 -0.94 -7.21 -18.92
C LEU A 20 0.00 -6.35 -19.76
N ALA A 21 0.00 -5.05 -19.49
CA ALA A 21 0.94 -4.14 -20.12
C ALA A 21 2.39 -4.50 -19.71
N PRO A 22 3.38 -4.46 -20.62
CA PRO A 22 4.76 -4.81 -20.29
C PRO A 22 5.34 -4.01 -19.13
N MET A 23 4.99 -2.72 -19.03
CA MET A 23 5.42 -1.86 -17.92
C MET A 23 4.90 -2.34 -16.57
N LEU A 24 3.63 -2.78 -16.51
CA LEU A 24 3.02 -3.31 -15.29
C LEU A 24 3.67 -4.63 -14.86
N LEU A 25 4.00 -5.50 -15.82
CA LEU A 25 4.73 -6.75 -15.53
C LEU A 25 6.10 -6.47 -14.91
N LYS A 26 6.85 -5.51 -15.46
CA LYS A 26 8.15 -5.10 -14.92
C LYS A 26 8.01 -4.59 -13.48
N GLN A 27 7.02 -3.75 -13.21
CA GLN A 27 6.75 -3.25 -11.85
C GLN A 27 6.37 -4.37 -10.88
N LEU A 28 5.57 -5.34 -11.31
CA LEU A 28 5.22 -6.51 -10.49
C LEU A 28 6.45 -7.35 -10.17
N GLU A 29 7.33 -7.59 -11.13
CA GLU A 29 8.59 -8.30 -10.94
C GLU A 29 9.53 -7.53 -10.00
N GLU A 30 9.66 -6.22 -10.16
CA GLU A 30 10.45 -5.36 -9.26
C GLU A 30 9.93 -5.42 -7.82
N THR A 31 8.61 -5.32 -7.64
CA THR A 31 7.94 -5.36 -6.32
C THR A 31 8.22 -6.68 -5.60
N VAL A 32 8.18 -7.78 -6.33
CA VAL A 32 8.38 -9.13 -5.77
C VAL A 32 9.83 -9.39 -5.34
N ASN A 33 10.78 -8.69 -5.96
CA ASN A 33 12.19 -8.73 -5.60
C ASN A 33 12.60 -7.62 -4.60
N SER A 34 11.73 -6.63 -4.34
CA SER A 34 12.00 -5.54 -3.39
C SER A 34 12.03 -6.05 -1.95
N GLU A 35 12.84 -5.44 -1.09
CA GLU A 35 12.89 -5.76 0.34
C GLU A 35 11.71 -5.13 1.10
N PRO A 36 11.23 -5.74 2.21
CA PRO A 36 10.26 -5.09 3.08
C PRO A 36 10.77 -3.78 3.65
N VAL A 37 9.92 -2.76 3.64
CA VAL A 37 10.19 -1.46 4.27
C VAL A 37 9.89 -1.53 5.76
N VAL A 38 8.80 -2.20 6.13
CA VAL A 38 8.33 -2.35 7.51
C VAL A 38 7.86 -3.78 7.75
N ILE A 39 8.09 -4.29 8.96
CA ILE A 39 7.61 -5.60 9.42
C ILE A 39 6.92 -5.38 10.76
N ASP A 40 5.69 -5.85 10.92
CA ASP A 40 4.95 -5.85 12.17
C ASP A 40 4.42 -7.26 12.52
N GLU A 41 3.59 -7.36 13.55
CA GLU A 41 2.99 -8.64 13.99
C GLU A 41 2.02 -9.25 12.96
N HIS A 42 1.52 -8.45 12.02
CA HIS A 42 0.55 -8.82 11.01
C HIS A 42 1.18 -9.15 9.65
N GLY A 43 2.38 -8.65 9.36
CA GLY A 43 3.14 -9.08 8.18
C GLY A 43 4.32 -8.20 7.78
N GLU A 44 4.76 -8.42 6.53
CA GLU A 44 5.83 -7.67 5.89
C GLU A 44 5.25 -6.75 4.80
N TYR A 45 5.59 -5.47 4.87
CA TYR A 45 5.05 -4.44 3.97
C TYR A 45 6.12 -3.93 3.04
N ARG A 46 5.79 -3.87 1.75
CA ARG A 46 6.71 -3.50 0.68
C ARG A 46 6.08 -2.43 -0.20
N GLU A 47 6.92 -1.54 -0.73
CA GLU A 47 6.50 -0.63 -1.78
C GLU A 47 6.45 -1.35 -3.13
N GLY A 48 5.52 -0.91 -3.98
CA GLY A 48 5.41 -1.40 -5.34
C GLY A 48 3.98 -1.59 -5.80
N VAL A 49 3.82 -2.44 -6.80
CA VAL A 49 2.55 -2.72 -7.46
C VAL A 49 2.14 -4.16 -7.19
N PHE A 50 0.87 -4.35 -6.87
CA PHE A 50 0.28 -5.63 -6.53
C PHE A 50 -1.02 -5.86 -7.29
N LEU A 51 -1.33 -7.14 -7.50
CA LEU A 51 -2.62 -7.56 -8.04
C LEU A 51 -3.48 -8.13 -6.90
N HIS A 52 -4.65 -7.53 -6.68
CA HIS A 52 -5.60 -7.97 -5.66
C HIS A 52 -6.99 -8.18 -6.27
N ARG A 53 -7.47 -9.43 -6.33
CA ARG A 53 -8.73 -9.79 -7.03
C ARG A 53 -8.73 -9.22 -8.46
N CYS A 54 -9.58 -8.24 -8.77
CA CYS A 54 -9.65 -7.53 -10.05
C CYS A 54 -9.05 -6.11 -10.01
N TYR A 55 -8.39 -5.75 -8.90
CA TYR A 55 -7.79 -4.44 -8.68
C TYR A 55 -6.27 -4.49 -8.83
N ILE A 56 -5.72 -3.37 -9.29
CA ILE A 56 -4.31 -3.03 -9.21
C ILE A 56 -4.14 -2.16 -7.97
N VAL A 57 -3.21 -2.54 -7.12
CA VAL A 57 -2.89 -1.83 -5.88
C VAL A 57 -1.48 -1.31 -6.00
N VAL A 58 -1.31 -0.01 -5.79
CA VAL A 58 0.00 0.65 -5.82
C VAL A 58 0.27 1.18 -4.41
N VAL A 59 1.36 0.71 -3.82
CA VAL A 59 1.86 1.16 -2.51
C VAL A 59 3.13 1.95 -2.75
N LYS A 60 3.20 3.15 -2.20
CA LYS A 60 4.37 4.04 -2.29
C LYS A 60 4.61 4.71 -0.96
N MET A 61 5.86 5.05 -0.69
CA MET A 61 6.19 6.03 0.33
C MET A 61 6.45 7.39 -0.33
N MET A 62 5.82 8.42 0.20
CA MET A 62 6.03 9.81 -0.19
C MET A 62 6.32 10.62 1.06
N ASP A 63 7.51 11.21 1.14
CA ASP A 63 7.96 12.02 2.28
C ASP A 63 7.85 11.27 3.63
N GLY A 64 8.12 9.97 3.63
CA GLY A 64 8.02 9.11 4.82
C GLY A 64 6.59 8.69 5.18
N LEU A 65 5.61 8.94 4.32
CA LEU A 65 4.20 8.61 4.54
C LEU A 65 3.69 7.64 3.46
N TRP A 66 2.86 6.69 3.90
CA TRP A 66 2.26 5.69 3.03
C TRP A 66 1.16 6.29 2.14
N LEU A 67 1.27 6.02 0.84
CA LEU A 67 0.26 6.24 -0.16
C LEU A 67 -0.20 4.89 -0.73
N LEU A 68 -1.50 4.64 -0.68
CA LEU A 68 -2.15 3.48 -1.27
C LEU A 68 -3.10 3.92 -2.37
N GLN A 69 -2.85 3.51 -3.60
CA GLN A 69 -3.74 3.75 -4.74
C GLN A 69 -4.36 2.43 -5.19
N ILE A 70 -5.68 2.41 -5.35
CA ILE A 70 -6.45 1.25 -5.78
C ILE A 70 -7.14 1.63 -7.07
N SER A 71 -6.85 0.89 -8.14
CA SER A 71 -7.44 1.07 -9.46
C SER A 71 -8.08 -0.22 -9.93
N GLY A 72 -9.30 -0.16 -10.46
CA GLY A 72 -10.01 -1.35 -10.91
C GLY A 72 -10.92 -1.08 -12.09
N SER A 73 -11.49 -2.15 -12.62
CA SER A 73 -12.56 -2.08 -13.63
C SER A 73 -13.96 -1.94 -13.02
N VAL A 74 -14.07 -1.98 -11.69
CA VAL A 74 -15.32 -1.95 -10.91
C VAL A 74 -15.11 -1.00 -9.74
N SER A 75 -16.18 -0.37 -9.25
CA SER A 75 -16.14 0.51 -8.08
C SER A 75 -15.60 -0.21 -6.85
N VAL A 76 -14.65 0.43 -6.18
CA VAL A 76 -14.03 -0.12 -4.97
C VAL A 76 -15.00 0.07 -3.80
N LEU A 77 -15.52 -1.03 -3.29
CA LEU A 77 -16.37 -1.01 -2.09
C LEU A 77 -15.53 -0.80 -0.84
N LEU A 78 -16.11 -0.18 0.18
CA LEU A 78 -15.45 0.05 1.48
C LEU A 78 -14.86 -1.23 2.09
N GLN A 79 -15.55 -2.36 1.95
CA GLN A 79 -15.04 -3.64 2.45
C GLN A 79 -13.73 -4.03 1.74
N THR A 80 -13.67 -3.86 0.42
CA THR A 80 -12.46 -4.14 -0.36
C THR A 80 -11.34 -3.17 -0.02
N MET A 81 -11.65 -1.89 0.21
CA MET A 81 -10.64 -0.91 0.65
C MET A 81 -10.02 -1.32 1.99
N LYS A 82 -10.84 -1.76 2.95
CA LYS A 82 -10.37 -2.26 4.25
C LYS A 82 -9.48 -3.51 4.09
N GLU A 83 -9.93 -4.48 3.32
CA GLU A 83 -9.15 -5.69 3.02
C GLU A 83 -7.78 -5.37 2.42
N ILE A 84 -7.71 -4.41 1.49
CA ILE A 84 -6.46 -3.97 0.87
C ILE A 84 -5.60 -3.22 1.88
N ARG A 85 -6.14 -2.25 2.65
CA ARG A 85 -5.38 -1.55 3.70
C ARG A 85 -4.73 -2.56 4.65
N TYR A 86 -5.52 -3.46 5.24
CA TYR A 86 -5.01 -4.41 6.24
C TYR A 86 -3.97 -5.40 5.69
N LYS A 87 -3.94 -5.60 4.37
CA LYS A 87 -2.98 -6.51 3.74
C LYS A 87 -1.67 -5.83 3.32
N TYR A 88 -1.73 -4.58 2.87
CA TYR A 88 -0.60 -3.94 2.19
C TYR A 88 -0.02 -2.74 2.95
N ILE A 89 -0.65 -2.31 4.04
CA ILE A 89 -0.23 -1.17 4.83
C ILE A 89 -0.08 -1.61 6.30
N PRO A 90 0.98 -1.16 7.01
CA PRO A 90 1.21 -1.46 8.43
C PRO A 90 0.04 -1.09 9.34
N ASP A 91 -0.10 -1.77 10.47
CA ASP A 91 -1.22 -1.52 11.36
C ASP A 91 -1.14 -0.17 12.09
N ASP A 92 0.08 0.30 12.38
CA ASP A 92 0.37 1.47 13.20
C ASP A 92 -0.02 2.81 12.56
N CYS A 93 -0.58 2.82 11.35
CA CYS A 93 -0.87 4.06 10.61
C CYS A 93 -2.37 4.31 10.40
N LEU A 94 -2.81 5.57 10.51
CA LEU A 94 -4.15 5.99 10.13
C LEU A 94 -4.14 6.50 8.70
N MET A 95 -5.12 6.10 7.89
CA MET A 95 -5.25 6.54 6.51
C MET A 95 -6.56 7.30 6.27
N ALA A 96 -6.48 8.35 5.45
CA ALA A 96 -7.62 9.11 4.97
C ALA A 96 -7.84 8.85 3.47
N GLN A 97 -9.10 8.74 3.05
CA GLN A 97 -9.46 8.69 1.64
C GLN A 97 -9.40 10.09 1.04
N LEU A 98 -8.63 10.24 -0.04
CA LEU A 98 -8.53 11.47 -0.79
C LEU A 98 -9.53 11.46 -1.95
N PHE A 99 -10.33 12.52 -2.04
CA PHE A 99 -11.20 12.74 -3.18
C PHE A 99 -10.48 13.67 -4.18
N PRO A 100 -10.41 13.29 -5.47
CA PRO A 100 -9.83 14.16 -6.47
C PRO A 100 -10.68 15.42 -6.68
N SER A 101 -10.11 16.41 -7.37
CA SER A 101 -10.86 17.58 -7.80
C SER A 101 -12.00 17.15 -8.74
N ARG A 102 -13.10 17.93 -8.78
CA ARG A 102 -14.21 17.65 -9.69
C ARG A 102 -13.81 17.62 -11.17
N LYS A 103 -12.70 18.31 -11.55
CA LYS A 103 -12.19 18.33 -12.92
C LYS A 103 -11.41 17.06 -13.27
N ASP A 104 -10.79 16.46 -12.27
CA ASP A 104 -9.97 15.25 -12.38
C ASP A 104 -10.74 13.99 -11.99
N MET A 105 -12.07 14.11 -11.84
CA MET A 105 -13.00 13.02 -11.53
C MET A 105 -13.20 12.10 -12.75
N GLN A 106 -12.12 11.73 -13.44
CA GLN A 106 -12.17 10.94 -14.66
C GLN A 106 -12.29 9.43 -14.39
N ASP A 107 -12.00 8.98 -13.17
CA ASP A 107 -12.06 7.56 -12.81
C ASP A 107 -12.78 7.35 -11.47
N GLU A 108 -14.08 7.07 -11.50
CA GLU A 108 -14.87 6.68 -10.31
C GLU A 108 -14.38 5.37 -9.68
N PHE A 109 -13.56 4.61 -10.40
CA PHE A 109 -13.01 3.31 -9.97
C PHE A 109 -11.65 3.42 -9.29
N ASN A 110 -11.09 4.64 -9.18
CA ASN A 110 -9.81 4.90 -8.55
C ASN A 110 -10.02 5.47 -7.15
N VAL A 111 -9.40 4.84 -6.15
CA VAL A 111 -9.36 5.33 -4.78
C VAL A 111 -7.93 5.56 -4.36
N SER A 112 -7.66 6.71 -3.72
CA SER A 112 -6.37 6.98 -3.08
C SER A 112 -6.58 7.10 -1.58
N LEU A 113 -5.82 6.36 -0.79
CA LEU A 113 -5.70 6.51 0.65
C LEU A 113 -4.31 7.06 0.97
N TYR A 114 -4.25 8.06 1.85
CA TYR A 114 -3.01 8.68 2.29
C TYR A 114 -2.90 8.61 3.80
N GLN A 115 -1.69 8.32 4.30
CA GLN A 115 -1.43 8.29 5.72
C GLN A 115 -1.53 9.70 6.34
N ILE A 116 -2.20 9.79 7.49
CA ILE A 116 -2.25 11.02 8.27
C ILE A 116 -0.91 11.20 8.98
N PRO A 117 -0.21 12.34 8.80
CA PRO A 117 1.05 12.58 9.50
C PRO A 117 0.89 12.50 11.02
N GLY A 118 1.88 11.90 11.70
CA GLY A 118 1.86 11.75 13.16
C GLY A 118 0.88 10.71 13.69
N SER A 119 0.24 9.91 12.82
CA SER A 119 -0.65 8.83 13.26
C SER A 119 0.05 7.60 13.80
N ASN A 120 1.37 7.51 13.61
CA ASN A 120 2.14 6.33 13.99
C ASN A 120 2.04 6.19 15.50
N GLN A 121 1.53 5.05 15.97
CA GLN A 121 1.61 4.69 17.38
C GLN A 121 3.04 4.28 17.75
N SER A 122 4.03 5.12 17.42
CA SER A 122 5.30 5.09 18.11
C SER A 122 5.02 5.59 19.53
N THR A 123 5.24 4.72 20.49
CA THR A 123 5.36 5.06 21.91
C THR A 123 6.22 6.31 22.07
N ASP A 124 5.59 7.48 22.22
CA ASP A 124 6.20 8.68 22.78
C ASP A 124 6.52 8.38 24.25
N ASN A 125 7.57 7.60 24.48
CA ASN A 125 8.13 7.37 25.80
C ASN A 125 9.56 7.91 25.91
N ASP A 126 9.94 8.84 25.03
CA ASP A 126 11.18 9.57 25.19
C ASP A 126 11.03 11.05 24.79
N LYS A 127 11.18 11.90 25.82
CA LYS A 127 11.46 13.35 25.81
C LYS A 127 10.29 14.32 25.86
N SER A 128 9.54 14.26 26.96
CA SER A 128 9.07 15.48 27.64
C SER A 128 9.08 15.32 29.16
N ASN A 129 10.20 14.81 29.68
CA ASN A 129 10.63 15.08 31.05
C ASN A 129 11.76 16.12 31.00
N ALA A 130 11.50 17.23 30.31
CA ALA A 130 12.32 18.43 30.37
C ALA A 130 11.69 19.37 31.39
N ILE A 131 12.04 19.11 32.66
CA ILE A 131 12.45 20.13 33.64
C ILE A 131 11.74 21.48 33.51
N CYS A 132 10.66 21.66 34.26
CA CYS A 132 10.37 22.94 34.91
C CYS A 132 10.35 22.68 36.42
N ARG A 133 11.54 22.61 37.02
CA ARG A 133 11.74 22.89 38.44
C ARG A 133 12.24 24.33 38.57
N ASN A 134 11.62 25.02 39.54
CA ASN A 134 11.80 26.37 40.06
C ASN A 134 10.95 27.45 39.40
#